data_AF-A0A6A4H4X0-F1
#
_entry.id   AF-A0A6A4H4X0-F1
#
_cell.length_a   1.000
_cell.length_b   1.000
_cell.length_c   1.000
_cell.angle_alpha   90.00
_cell.angle_beta   90.00
_cell.angle_gamma   90.00
#
_symmetry.space_group_name_H-M   'P 1'
#
loop_
_entity.id
_entity.type
_entity.pdbx_description
1 polymer ?
#
loop_
_entity_poly.entity_id
_entity_poly.type
_entity_poly.pdbx_seq_one_letter_code
_entity_poly.pdbx_strand_id
1 'polypeptide(L)'
;LQTHFKDLAEKDQIPEFSWFLEKSEWIVNHHMSFEMYEQALSKKANESAPDEYRFPTGDPYTALITSVAEPIADPSKSGKSKEKRPTAYEEKVGFDGDHVLANSILFKMEYSFWIEAAYAIAEGDIGCIWEIMKIFMFIFAGGGNNNYINLLIEMYCLFQYKSSKDLKDAIWNNWLVNVTGELGKWIPNDLLQEHYNQWLENIIKKQGGNFDNDFL
;
A
#
# COMPACT_ATOMS: atom_id res chain seq x y z
N LEU A 1 8.52 15.76 12.15
CA LEU A 1 7.36 16.53 11.62
C LEU A 1 6.69 17.39 12.70
N GLN A 2 6.23 16.81 13.81
CA GLN A 2 5.59 17.58 14.89
C GLN A 2 6.46 18.72 15.45
N THR A 3 7.76 18.50 15.65
CA THR A 3 8.69 19.54 16.10
C THR A 3 8.78 20.70 15.10
N HIS A 4 8.86 20.40 13.80
CA HIS A 4 8.93 21.41 12.75
C HIS A 4 7.71 22.34 12.73
N PHE A 5 6.50 21.78 12.85
CA PHE A 5 5.28 22.58 12.89
C PHE A 5 5.09 23.33 14.22
N LYS A 6 5.63 22.82 15.33
CA LYS A 6 5.72 23.59 16.58
C LYS A 6 6.64 24.80 16.43
N ASP A 7 7.81 24.63 15.83
CA ASP A 7 8.76 25.72 15.59
C ASP A 7 8.17 26.80 14.65
N LEU A 8 7.35 26.40 13.67
CA LEU A 8 6.64 27.33 12.79
C LEU A 8 5.51 28.06 13.52
N ALA A 9 4.79 27.37 14.43
CA ALA A 9 3.77 27.97 15.27
C ALA A 9 4.33 29.07 16.18
N GLU A 10 5.49 28.83 16.79
CA GLU A 10 6.18 29.82 17.63
C GLU A 10 6.60 31.08 16.85
N LYS A 11 6.78 30.96 15.53
CA LYS A 11 7.17 32.05 14.62
C LYS A 11 6.00 32.69 13.88
N ASP A 12 4.76 32.25 14.14
CA ASP A 12 3.56 32.66 13.40
C ASP A 12 3.69 32.42 11.88
N GLN A 13 4.29 31.29 11.51
CA GLN A 13 4.61 30.89 10.14
C GLN A 13 3.97 29.56 9.75
N ILE A 14 2.87 29.18 10.40
CA ILE A 14 2.14 27.96 10.02
C ILE A 14 1.55 28.17 8.62
N PRO A 15 1.84 27.30 7.65
CA PRO A 15 1.22 27.41 6.33
C PRO A 15 -0.29 27.24 6.40
N GLU A 16 -1.01 28.04 5.62
CA GLU A 16 -2.44 27.90 5.42
C GLU A 16 -2.79 26.61 4.67
N PHE A 17 -4.03 26.16 4.78
CA PHE A 17 -4.50 24.97 4.06
C PHE A 17 -4.31 25.07 2.54
N SER A 18 -4.48 26.27 1.97
CA SER A 18 -4.24 26.53 0.55
C SER A 18 -2.81 26.24 0.12
N TRP A 19 -1.83 26.49 0.99
CA TRP A 19 -0.44 26.17 0.73
C TRP A 19 -0.24 24.65 0.63
N PHE A 20 -0.86 23.87 1.53
CA PHE A 20 -0.80 22.41 1.47
C PHE A 20 -1.47 21.85 0.23
N LEU A 21 -2.62 22.42 -0.19
CA LEU A 21 -3.28 22.05 -1.43
C LEU A 21 -2.37 22.29 -2.62
N GLU A 22 -1.79 23.49 -2.75
CA GLU A 22 -0.84 23.83 -3.82
C GLU A 22 0.35 22.86 -3.85
N LYS A 23 0.92 22.51 -2.69
CA LYS A 23 2.02 21.54 -2.61
C LYS A 23 1.58 20.12 -2.92
N SER A 24 0.36 19.73 -2.56
CA SER A 24 -0.17 18.41 -2.89
C SER A 24 -0.37 18.25 -4.40
N GLU A 25 -0.95 19.26 -5.06
CA GLU A 25 -1.10 19.29 -6.52
C GLU A 25 0.27 19.22 -7.19
N TRP A 26 1.23 20.00 -6.69
CA TRP A 26 2.59 19.96 -7.19
C TRP A 26 3.20 18.56 -7.05
N ILE A 27 3.16 17.95 -5.87
CA ILE A 27 3.72 16.60 -5.64
C ILE A 27 3.06 15.57 -6.56
N VAL A 28 1.73 15.60 -6.69
CA VAL A 28 0.99 14.67 -7.53
C VAL A 28 1.42 14.82 -8.99
N ASN A 29 1.43 16.06 -9.49
CA ASN A 29 1.78 16.37 -10.88
C ASN A 29 3.25 16.11 -11.22
N HIS A 30 4.15 15.97 -10.23
CA HIS A 30 5.57 15.71 -10.48
C HIS A 30 6.01 14.28 -10.15
N HIS A 31 5.31 13.59 -9.25
CA HIS A 31 5.84 12.38 -8.62
C HIS A 31 4.83 11.25 -8.41
N MET A 32 3.54 11.44 -8.69
CA MET A 32 2.50 10.47 -8.35
C MET A 32 1.38 10.39 -9.39
N SER A 33 1.70 10.57 -10.68
CA SER A 33 0.73 10.46 -11.78
C SER A 33 1.20 9.49 -12.87
N PHE A 34 0.24 8.97 -13.65
CA PHE A 34 0.53 8.08 -14.78
C PHE A 34 1.30 8.79 -15.89
N GLU A 35 1.02 10.09 -16.11
CA GLU A 35 1.74 10.90 -17.09
C GLU A 35 3.23 10.98 -16.74
N MET A 36 3.55 11.14 -15.45
CA MET A 36 4.94 11.19 -14.99
C MET A 36 5.62 9.81 -15.05
N TYR A 37 4.86 8.73 -14.82
CA TYR A 37 5.34 7.37 -15.05
C TYR A 37 5.71 7.16 -16.53
N GLU A 38 4.84 7.51 -17.47
CA GLU A 38 5.11 7.40 -18.91
C GLU A 38 6.27 8.32 -19.34
N GLN A 39 6.34 9.53 -18.78
CA GLN A 39 7.45 10.46 -19.02
C GLN A 39 8.79 9.88 -18.56
N ALA A 40 8.82 9.17 -17.42
CA ALA A 40 10.04 8.54 -16.91
C ALA A 40 10.51 7.39 -17.80
N LEU A 41 9.60 6.73 -18.52
CA LEU A 41 9.94 5.62 -19.43
C LEU A 41 10.53 6.05 -20.77
N SER A 42 10.56 7.35 -21.10
CA SER A 42 11.09 7.82 -22.38
C SER A 42 11.84 9.14 -22.26
N LYS A 43 13.09 9.15 -22.70
CA LYS A 43 13.89 10.38 -22.79
C LYS A 43 13.20 11.44 -23.65
N LYS A 44 12.64 11.05 -24.79
CA LYS A 44 11.92 11.96 -25.69
C LYS A 44 10.71 12.59 -25.00
N ALA A 45 9.94 11.80 -24.25
CA ALA A 45 8.79 12.30 -23.51
C ALA A 45 9.23 13.35 -22.47
N ASN A 46 10.28 13.05 -21.70
CA ASN A 46 10.86 13.97 -20.73
C ASN A 46 11.40 15.26 -21.36
N GLU A 47 12.09 15.17 -22.51
CA GLU A 47 12.59 16.35 -23.23
C GLU A 47 11.46 17.24 -23.76
N SER A 48 10.33 16.63 -24.14
CA SER A 48 9.14 17.37 -24.61
C SER A 48 8.28 17.96 -23.50
N ALA A 49 8.50 17.56 -22.25
CA ALA A 49 7.75 18.06 -21.10
C ALA A 49 8.09 19.54 -20.82
N PRO A 50 7.15 20.32 -20.24
CA PRO A 50 7.43 21.66 -19.75
C PRO A 50 8.60 21.67 -18.76
N ASP A 51 9.39 22.76 -18.74
CA ASP A 51 10.61 22.86 -17.93
C ASP A 51 10.36 22.60 -16.44
N GLU A 52 9.18 22.95 -15.93
CA GLU A 52 8.78 22.74 -14.54
C GLU A 52 8.59 21.25 -14.18
N TYR A 53 8.11 20.43 -15.12
CA TYR A 53 7.87 18.99 -14.93
C TYR A 53 9.00 18.11 -15.46
N ARG A 54 10.03 18.69 -16.08
CA ARG A 54 11.13 17.93 -16.67
C ARG A 54 11.99 17.31 -15.57
N PHE A 55 12.19 15.99 -15.63
CA PHE A 55 13.09 15.31 -14.71
C PHE A 55 14.53 15.74 -14.97
N PRO A 56 15.30 16.07 -13.92
CA PRO A 56 16.71 16.41 -14.07
C PRO A 56 17.50 15.16 -14.48
N THR A 57 18.31 15.29 -15.51
CA THR A 57 19.24 14.23 -15.92
C THR A 57 20.45 14.24 -14.99
N GLY A 58 20.57 13.22 -14.14
CA GLY A 58 21.73 13.01 -13.28
C GLY A 58 22.85 12.22 -13.97
N ASP A 59 24.00 12.13 -13.29
CA ASP A 59 25.07 11.23 -13.69
C ASP A 59 24.65 9.77 -13.46
N PRO A 60 25.10 8.81 -14.29
CA PRO A 60 24.82 7.39 -14.10
C PRO A 60 25.20 6.94 -12.69
N TYR A 61 24.28 6.24 -12.02
CA TYR A 61 24.54 5.67 -10.70
C TYR A 61 25.76 4.75 -10.76
N THR A 62 26.78 5.08 -9.99
CA THR A 62 27.94 4.22 -9.79
C THR A 62 27.71 3.44 -8.51
N ALA A 63 27.49 2.13 -8.62
CA ALA A 63 27.39 1.27 -7.45
C ALA A 63 28.68 1.40 -6.63
N LEU A 64 28.56 1.83 -5.37
CA LEU A 64 29.64 1.64 -4.41
C LEU A 64 29.89 0.14 -4.31
N ILE A 65 31.08 -0.31 -4.72
CA ILE A 65 31.53 -1.67 -4.51
C ILE A 65 31.68 -1.86 -3.00
N THR A 66 30.59 -2.19 -2.32
CA THR A 66 30.65 -2.64 -0.93
C THR A 66 31.13 -4.08 -0.97
N SER A 67 32.43 -4.31 -0.78
CA SER A 67 33.07 -5.62 -0.74
C SER A 67 32.71 -6.46 0.50
N VAL A 68 31.57 -6.21 1.14
CA VAL A 68 31.19 -6.84 2.41
C VAL A 68 29.74 -7.30 2.36
N ALA A 69 29.45 -8.24 1.45
CA ALA A 69 28.36 -9.17 1.69
C ALA A 69 28.91 -10.33 2.53
N GLU A 70 29.13 -10.09 3.83
CA GLU A 70 29.29 -11.22 4.74
C GLU A 70 27.95 -11.94 4.86
N PRO A 71 27.91 -13.27 4.69
CA PRO A 71 26.70 -14.03 4.86
C PRO A 71 26.39 -14.10 6.36
N ILE A 72 25.30 -13.47 6.80
CA ILE A 72 24.69 -13.79 8.10
C ILE A 72 24.08 -15.19 7.94
N ALA A 73 24.87 -16.21 8.24
CA ALA A 73 24.39 -17.58 8.37
C ALA A 73 23.72 -17.73 9.75
N ASP A 74 22.39 -17.77 9.77
CA ASP A 74 21.64 -18.35 10.88
C ASP A 74 21.70 -19.89 10.72
N PRO A 75 22.33 -20.64 11.63
CA PRO A 75 22.51 -22.09 11.46
C PRO A 75 21.25 -22.91 11.79
N SER A 76 20.07 -22.30 11.94
CA SER A 76 18.89 -22.99 12.47
C SER A 76 17.61 -22.82 11.64
N LYS A 77 17.60 -23.26 10.37
CA LYS A 77 16.38 -23.71 9.67
C LYS A 77 16.74 -24.47 8.40
N SER A 78 16.92 -25.79 8.54
CA SER A 78 17.01 -26.71 7.40
C SER A 78 15.62 -26.93 6.78
N GLY A 79 15.15 -25.96 6.02
CA GLY A 79 14.04 -26.10 5.08
C GLY A 79 14.54 -25.73 3.69
N LYS A 80 14.53 -26.68 2.75
CA LYS A 80 14.94 -26.43 1.36
C LYS A 80 13.93 -25.48 0.68
N SER A 81 14.09 -24.17 0.80
CA SER A 81 13.49 -23.23 -0.17
C SER A 81 14.42 -23.13 -1.39
N LYS A 82 13.99 -23.70 -2.52
CA LYS A 82 14.62 -23.51 -3.83
C LYS A 82 14.20 -22.17 -4.45
N GLU A 83 14.14 -21.09 -3.68
CA GLU A 83 13.93 -19.77 -4.29
C GLU A 83 15.24 -19.30 -4.89
N LYS A 84 15.31 -19.35 -6.23
CA LYS A 84 16.34 -18.62 -6.96
C LYS A 84 16.23 -17.16 -6.53
N ARG A 85 17.35 -16.56 -6.07
CA ARG A 85 17.41 -15.11 -5.88
C ARG A 85 16.89 -14.44 -7.15
N PRO A 86 16.00 -13.45 -7.05
CA PRO A 86 15.53 -12.73 -8.23
C PRO A 86 16.76 -12.19 -8.96
N THR A 87 16.93 -12.60 -10.22
CA THR A 87 17.89 -11.94 -11.10
C THR A 87 17.41 -10.51 -11.28
N ALA A 88 18.33 -9.54 -11.23
CA ALA A 88 18.00 -8.15 -11.50
C ALA A 88 17.27 -8.04 -12.85
N TYR A 89 16.27 -7.16 -12.93
CA TYR A 89 15.56 -6.90 -14.18
C TYR A 89 16.55 -6.42 -15.25
N GLU A 90 16.54 -7.06 -16.42
CA GLU A 90 17.37 -6.68 -17.56
C GLU A 90 16.56 -5.77 -18.48
N GLU A 91 17.06 -4.55 -18.67
CA GLU A 91 16.44 -3.59 -19.58
C GLU A 91 16.48 -4.07 -21.02
N LYS A 92 15.45 -3.71 -21.79
CA LYS A 92 15.42 -3.99 -23.23
C LYS A 92 16.53 -3.21 -23.93
N VAL A 93 17.12 -3.82 -24.96
CA VAL A 93 18.12 -3.15 -25.79
C VAL A 93 17.52 -1.88 -26.40
N GLY A 94 18.16 -0.73 -26.17
CA GLY A 94 17.71 0.57 -26.66
C GLY A 94 16.67 1.26 -25.77
N PHE A 95 16.39 0.76 -24.57
CA PHE A 95 15.66 1.52 -23.56
C PHE A 95 16.43 2.77 -23.18
N ASP A 96 15.77 3.93 -23.24
CA ASP A 96 16.37 5.26 -23.01
C ASP A 96 15.71 6.00 -21.83
N GLY A 97 14.80 5.37 -21.10
CA GLY A 97 14.14 5.91 -19.92
C GLY A 97 14.84 5.58 -18.61
N ASP A 98 14.18 5.93 -17.50
CA ASP A 98 14.55 5.61 -16.13
C ASP A 98 13.45 4.76 -15.47
N HIS A 99 13.65 3.45 -15.50
CA HIS A 99 12.69 2.50 -14.96
C HIS A 99 12.66 2.51 -13.42
N VAL A 100 13.76 2.91 -12.76
CA VAL A 100 13.80 3.04 -11.29
C VAL A 100 12.93 4.20 -10.86
N LEU A 101 13.05 5.35 -11.55
CA LEU A 101 12.19 6.50 -11.33
C LEU A 101 10.72 6.15 -11.63
N ALA A 102 10.43 5.51 -12.77
CA ALA A 102 9.08 5.10 -13.13
C ALA A 102 8.45 4.20 -12.05
N ASN A 103 9.18 3.17 -11.59
CA ASN A 103 8.71 2.29 -10.51
C ASN A 103 8.50 3.04 -9.19
N SER A 104 9.34 4.04 -8.88
CA SER A 104 9.18 4.85 -7.68
C SER A 104 7.93 5.74 -7.73
N ILE A 105 7.60 6.27 -8.91
CA ILE A 105 6.38 7.08 -9.15
C ILE A 105 5.16 6.20 -8.98
N LEU A 106 5.15 5.04 -9.64
CA LEU A 106 4.06 4.07 -9.55
C LEU A 106 3.84 3.61 -8.10
N PHE A 107 4.93 3.27 -7.40
CA PHE A 107 4.88 2.90 -5.99
C PHE A 107 4.24 3.99 -5.13
N LYS A 108 4.67 5.26 -5.26
CA LYS A 108 4.11 6.36 -4.48
C LYS A 108 2.62 6.52 -4.75
N MET A 109 2.21 6.50 -6.02
CA MET A 109 0.82 6.62 -6.43
C MET A 109 -0.02 5.49 -5.82
N GLU A 110 0.37 4.23 -5.99
CA GLU A 110 -0.35 3.08 -5.44
C GLU A 110 -0.39 3.11 -3.90
N TYR A 111 0.73 3.45 -3.27
CA TYR A 111 0.85 3.51 -1.81
C TYR A 111 -0.03 4.62 -1.22
N SER A 112 -0.29 5.71 -1.95
CA SER A 112 -1.18 6.77 -1.49
C SER A 112 -2.62 6.29 -1.30
N PHE A 113 -3.12 5.44 -2.20
CA PHE A 113 -4.43 4.79 -2.04
C PHE A 113 -4.45 3.84 -0.84
N TRP A 114 -3.33 3.19 -0.55
CA TRP A 114 -3.21 2.34 0.64
C TRP A 114 -3.24 3.17 1.93
N ILE A 115 -2.56 4.33 1.96
CA ILE A 115 -2.63 5.27 3.09
C ILE A 115 -4.08 5.75 3.30
N GLU A 116 -4.76 6.16 2.23
CA GLU A 116 -6.15 6.62 2.30
C GLU A 116 -7.06 5.50 2.83
N ALA A 117 -6.88 4.27 2.35
CA ALA A 117 -7.63 3.11 2.85
C ALA A 117 -7.36 2.87 4.34
N ALA A 118 -6.11 3.03 4.80
CA ALA A 118 -5.77 2.85 6.21
C ALA A 118 -6.46 3.90 7.11
N TYR A 119 -6.52 5.17 6.68
CA TYR A 119 -7.27 6.20 7.40
C TYR A 119 -8.77 5.94 7.38
N ALA A 120 -9.33 5.62 6.21
CA ALA A 120 -10.75 5.30 6.07
C ALA A 120 -11.16 4.09 6.93
N ILE A 121 -10.33 3.05 7.00
CA ILE A 121 -10.54 1.91 7.91
C ILE A 121 -10.59 2.38 9.34
N ALA A 122 -9.60 3.15 9.81
CA ALA A 122 -9.53 3.62 11.19
C ALA A 122 -10.74 4.49 11.57
N GLU A 123 -11.27 5.26 10.63
CA GLU A 123 -12.45 6.12 10.80
C GLU A 123 -13.79 5.37 10.68
N GLY A 124 -13.78 4.16 10.13
CA GLY A 124 -15.00 3.39 9.87
C GLY A 124 -15.69 3.77 8.55
N ASP A 125 -15.03 4.49 7.65
CA ASP A 125 -15.59 4.93 6.37
C ASP A 125 -15.50 3.83 5.31
N ILE A 126 -16.51 2.95 5.32
CA ILE A 126 -16.62 1.89 4.32
C ILE A 126 -16.90 2.39 2.90
N GLY A 127 -17.47 3.60 2.77
CA GLY A 127 -17.70 4.23 1.49
C GLY A 127 -16.39 4.57 0.80
N CYS A 128 -15.48 5.24 1.51
CA CYS A 128 -14.15 5.58 1.01
C CYS A 128 -13.34 4.32 0.65
N ILE A 129 -13.32 3.32 1.54
CA ILE A 129 -12.67 2.02 1.26
C ILE A 129 -13.20 1.40 -0.03
N TRP A 130 -14.52 1.40 -0.23
CA TRP A 130 -15.11 0.80 -1.41
C TRP A 130 -14.72 1.52 -2.70
N GLU A 131 -14.63 2.85 -2.70
CA GLU A 131 -14.13 3.60 -3.87
C GLU A 131 -12.67 3.25 -4.17
N ILE A 132 -11.82 3.11 -3.15
CA ILE A 132 -10.42 2.69 -3.32
C ILE A 132 -10.33 1.25 -3.84
N MET A 133 -11.17 0.34 -3.34
CA MET A 133 -11.21 -1.04 -3.84
C MET A 133 -11.53 -1.09 -5.34
N LYS A 134 -12.35 -0.16 -5.88
CA LYS A 134 -12.58 -0.09 -7.32
C LYS A 134 -11.32 0.27 -8.10
N ILE A 135 -10.48 1.14 -7.55
CA ILE A 135 -9.18 1.48 -8.15
C ILE A 135 -8.25 0.27 -8.09
N PHE A 136 -8.24 -0.45 -6.96
CA PHE A 136 -7.45 -1.67 -6.80
C PHE A 136 -7.82 -2.78 -7.79
N MET A 137 -9.05 -2.84 -8.31
CA MET A 137 -9.40 -3.74 -9.41
C MET A 137 -8.47 -3.58 -10.61
N PHE A 138 -8.19 -2.32 -11.00
CA PHE A 138 -7.33 -2.01 -12.14
C PHE A 138 -5.85 -2.26 -11.82
N ILE A 139 -5.40 -1.91 -10.61
CA ILE A 139 -4.02 -2.16 -10.17
C ILE A 139 -3.73 -3.66 -10.14
N PHE A 140 -4.63 -4.47 -9.57
CA PHE A 140 -4.48 -5.93 -9.57
C PHE A 140 -4.54 -6.53 -10.96
N ALA A 141 -5.34 -5.96 -11.87
CA ALA A 141 -5.33 -6.33 -13.28
C ALA A 141 -3.99 -6.04 -13.97
N GLY A 142 -3.42 -4.86 -13.75
CA GLY A 142 -2.08 -4.52 -14.24
C GLY A 142 -0.99 -5.45 -13.69
N GLY A 143 -1.10 -5.85 -12.43
CA GLY A 143 -0.15 -6.74 -11.76
C GLY A 143 -0.35 -8.25 -12.01
N GLY A 144 -1.37 -8.66 -12.78
CA GLY A 144 -1.65 -10.09 -13.06
C GLY A 144 -2.24 -10.87 -11.87
N ASN A 145 -2.80 -10.17 -10.90
CA ASN A 145 -3.28 -10.71 -9.63
C ASN A 145 -4.74 -11.24 -9.72
N ASN A 146 -4.98 -12.22 -10.59
CA ASN A 146 -6.31 -12.68 -10.99
C ASN A 146 -7.26 -13.07 -9.85
N ASN A 147 -6.74 -13.67 -8.77
CA ASN A 147 -7.59 -14.02 -7.61
C ASN A 147 -8.21 -12.77 -6.97
N TYR A 148 -7.43 -11.71 -6.81
CA TYR A 148 -7.89 -10.45 -6.24
C TYR A 148 -8.81 -9.69 -7.20
N ILE A 149 -8.52 -9.74 -8.51
CA ILE A 149 -9.39 -9.15 -9.54
C ILE A 149 -10.78 -9.80 -9.49
N ASN A 150 -10.84 -11.14 -9.55
CA ASN A 150 -12.10 -11.87 -9.60
C ASN A 150 -12.94 -11.59 -8.35
N LEU A 151 -12.29 -11.61 -7.17
CA LEU A 151 -12.95 -11.27 -5.91
C LEU A 151 -13.59 -9.87 -5.97
N LEU A 152 -12.83 -8.85 -6.34
CA LEU A 152 -13.34 -7.48 -6.36
C LEU A 152 -14.41 -7.25 -7.44
N ILE A 153 -14.30 -7.88 -8.61
CA ILE A 153 -15.33 -7.82 -9.66
C ILE A 153 -16.61 -8.50 -9.19
N GLU A 154 -16.52 -9.66 -8.53
CA GLU A 154 -17.68 -10.34 -7.96
C GLU A 154 -18.38 -9.48 -6.90
N MET A 155 -17.60 -8.86 -6.01
CA MET A 155 -18.11 -7.91 -5.01
C MET A 155 -18.75 -6.68 -5.67
N TYR A 156 -18.14 -6.14 -6.73
CA TYR A 156 -18.71 -5.03 -7.48
C TYR A 156 -20.06 -5.41 -8.09
N CYS A 157 -20.13 -6.59 -8.72
CA CYS A 157 -21.37 -7.10 -9.27
C CYS A 157 -22.43 -7.34 -8.18
N LEU A 158 -22.01 -7.85 -7.03
CA LEU A 158 -22.87 -8.06 -5.87
C LEU A 158 -23.52 -6.75 -5.43
N PHE A 159 -22.73 -5.70 -5.20
CA PHE A 159 -23.24 -4.44 -4.68
C PHE A 159 -23.96 -3.58 -5.72
N GLN A 160 -23.52 -3.63 -6.99
CA GLN A 160 -24.07 -2.79 -8.04
C GLN A 160 -25.35 -3.36 -8.66
N TYR A 161 -25.44 -4.69 -8.81
CA TYR A 161 -26.48 -5.30 -9.63
C TYR A 161 -27.31 -6.37 -8.92
N LYS A 162 -26.77 -7.04 -7.88
CA LYS A 162 -27.43 -8.21 -7.28
C LYS A 162 -28.06 -7.93 -5.91
N SER A 163 -27.56 -6.96 -5.17
CA SER A 163 -28.02 -6.66 -3.81
C SER A 163 -29.15 -5.66 -3.81
N SER A 164 -30.17 -5.91 -2.96
CA SER A 164 -31.06 -4.84 -2.53
C SER A 164 -30.28 -3.81 -1.69
N LYS A 165 -30.84 -2.62 -1.52
CA LYS A 165 -30.27 -1.61 -0.63
C LYS A 165 -30.04 -2.19 0.77
N ASP A 166 -31.05 -2.85 1.34
CA ASP A 166 -30.97 -3.41 2.69
C ASP A 166 -29.87 -4.48 2.83
N LEU A 167 -29.68 -5.33 1.81
CA LEU A 167 -28.60 -6.32 1.81
C LEU A 167 -27.22 -5.65 1.72
N LYS A 168 -27.07 -4.65 0.85
CA LYS A 168 -25.83 -3.89 0.72
C LYS A 168 -25.49 -3.20 2.04
N ASP A 169 -26.44 -2.50 2.64
CA ASP A 169 -26.27 -1.81 3.92
C ASP A 169 -25.92 -2.81 5.03
N ALA A 170 -26.57 -3.98 5.06
CA ALA A 170 -26.24 -5.05 6.01
C ALA A 170 -24.80 -5.55 5.83
N ILE A 171 -24.32 -5.77 4.60
CA ILE A 171 -22.93 -6.20 4.35
C ILE A 171 -21.96 -5.09 4.76
N TRP A 172 -22.21 -3.86 4.34
CA TRP A 172 -21.33 -2.72 4.61
C TRP A 172 -21.19 -2.43 6.10
N ASN A 173 -22.29 -2.51 6.85
CA ASN A 173 -22.28 -2.34 8.31
C ASN A 173 -21.57 -3.46 9.08
N ASN A 174 -21.26 -4.59 8.43
CA ASN A 174 -20.55 -5.72 9.03
C ASN A 174 -19.12 -5.87 8.47
N TRP A 175 -18.66 -4.96 7.61
CA TRP A 175 -17.36 -5.07 6.99
C TRP A 175 -16.24 -4.53 7.90
N LEU A 176 -16.54 -3.48 8.65
CA LEU A 176 -15.68 -2.94 9.69
C LEU A 176 -16.34 -3.11 11.05
N VAL A 177 -15.53 -3.26 12.09
CA VAL A 177 -15.98 -3.42 13.47
C VAL A 177 -15.13 -2.57 14.40
N ASN A 178 -15.77 -1.98 15.40
CA ASN A 178 -15.07 -1.28 16.49
C ASN A 178 -15.48 -1.89 17.83
N VAL A 179 -14.66 -2.80 18.32
CA VAL A 179 -14.90 -3.55 19.57
C VAL A 179 -14.73 -2.65 20.80
N THR A 180 -13.94 -1.58 20.69
CA THR A 180 -13.62 -0.66 21.80
C THR A 180 -14.63 0.46 21.97
N GLY A 181 -15.30 0.86 20.88
CA GLY A 181 -16.14 2.05 20.81
C GLY A 181 -15.36 3.37 20.70
N GLU A 182 -14.02 3.34 20.64
CA GLU A 182 -13.18 4.53 20.55
C GLU A 182 -12.99 4.99 19.10
N LEU A 183 -12.90 6.31 18.88
CA LEU A 183 -12.62 6.87 17.55
C LEU A 183 -11.24 6.41 17.05
N GLY A 184 -11.12 6.09 15.76
CA GLY A 184 -9.85 5.65 15.18
C GLY A 184 -9.50 4.18 15.44
N LYS A 185 -10.40 3.40 16.06
CA LYS A 185 -10.17 1.99 16.46
C LYS A 185 -11.03 0.98 15.69
N TRP A 186 -11.58 1.39 14.56
CA TRP A 186 -12.21 0.46 13.63
C TRP A 186 -11.16 -0.46 13.00
N ILE A 187 -11.54 -1.72 12.81
CA ILE A 187 -10.72 -2.74 12.15
C ILE A 187 -11.57 -3.49 11.12
N PRO A 188 -10.94 -4.11 10.10
CA PRO A 188 -11.62 -5.06 9.25
C PRO A 188 -12.22 -6.22 10.06
N ASN A 189 -13.45 -6.61 9.75
CA ASN A 189 -14.12 -7.68 10.49
C ASN A 189 -13.48 -9.06 10.23
N ASP A 190 -12.88 -9.27 9.06
CA ASP A 190 -12.07 -10.47 8.79
C ASP A 190 -10.83 -10.54 9.70
N LEU A 191 -10.18 -9.41 9.99
CA LEU A 191 -9.07 -9.33 10.94
C LEU A 191 -9.52 -9.71 12.35
N LEU A 192 -10.71 -9.29 12.78
CA LEU A 192 -11.30 -9.75 14.05
C LEU A 192 -11.51 -11.27 14.05
N GLN A 193 -12.00 -11.82 12.94
CA GLN A 193 -12.16 -13.27 12.78
C GLN A 193 -10.81 -14.00 12.86
N GLU A 194 -9.75 -13.47 12.25
CA GLU A 194 -8.40 -14.01 12.34
C GLU A 194 -7.86 -14.02 13.78
N HIS A 195 -8.10 -12.95 14.55
CA HIS A 195 -7.75 -12.91 15.98
C HIS A 195 -8.44 -14.03 16.77
N TYR A 196 -9.73 -14.27 16.53
CA TYR A 196 -10.44 -15.37 17.19
C TYR A 196 -9.95 -16.75 16.76
N ASN A 197 -9.66 -16.94 15.47
CA ASN A 197 -9.08 -18.19 14.97
C ASN A 197 -7.73 -18.48 15.64
N GLN A 198 -6.85 -17.48 15.72
CA GLN A 198 -5.55 -17.60 16.39
C GLN A 198 -5.70 -17.94 17.88
N TRP A 199 -6.67 -17.31 18.56
CA TRP A 199 -6.94 -17.61 19.97
C TRP A 199 -7.41 -19.05 20.18
N LEU A 200 -8.32 -19.55 19.35
CA LEU A 200 -8.80 -20.94 19.39
C LEU A 200 -7.66 -21.93 19.12
N GLU A 201 -6.83 -21.68 18.12
CA GLU A 201 -5.65 -22.53 17.85
C GLU A 201 -4.69 -22.59 19.06
N ASN A 202 -4.48 -21.48 19.76
CA ASN A 202 -3.62 -21.44 20.94
C ASN A 202 -4.21 -22.24 22.11
N ILE A 203 -5.54 -22.26 22.28
CA ILE A 203 -6.20 -23.10 23.27
C ILE A 203 -6.06 -24.58 22.89
N ILE A 204 -6.30 -24.92 21.63
CA ILE A 204 -6.21 -26.31 21.15
C ILE A 204 -4.77 -26.84 21.24
N LYS A 205 -3.75 -26.03 20.93
CA LYS A 205 -2.33 -26.41 21.09
C LYS A 205 -1.95 -26.69 22.54
N LYS A 206 -2.67 -26.11 23.50
CA LYS A 206 -2.54 -26.42 24.95
C LYS A 206 -3.40 -27.61 25.37
N GLN A 207 -4.27 -28.11 24.49
CA GLN A 207 -5.17 -29.22 24.76
C GLN A 207 -4.43 -30.54 24.57
N GLY A 208 -4.40 -31.32 25.65
CA GLY A 208 -3.50 -32.47 25.84
C GLY A 208 -3.10 -32.68 27.30
N GLY A 209 -3.35 -31.69 28.17
CA GLY A 209 -3.34 -31.85 29.62
C GLY A 209 -4.68 -32.35 30.17
N ASN A 210 -4.65 -33.15 31.25
CA ASN A 210 -5.84 -33.54 32.01
C ASN A 210 -6.45 -32.32 32.70
N PHE A 211 -7.76 -32.38 32.97
CA PHE A 211 -8.52 -31.31 33.64
C PHE A 211 -7.92 -30.89 35.00
N ASP A 212 -7.18 -31.80 35.64
CA ASP A 212 -6.51 -31.62 36.94
C ASP A 212 -5.01 -31.28 36.85
N ASN A 213 -4.49 -30.97 35.66
CA ASN A 213 -3.09 -30.54 35.57
C ASN A 213 -2.94 -29.14 36.17
N ASP A 214 -1.90 -28.95 36.99
CA ASP A 214 -1.59 -27.65 37.60
C ASP A 214 -1.52 -26.58 36.51
N PHE A 215 -2.47 -25.65 36.57
CA PHE A 215 -2.43 -24.43 35.77
C PHE A 215 -1.22 -23.63 36.25
N LEU A 216 -0.24 -23.41 35.37
CA LEU A 216 0.79 -22.38 35.56
C LEU A 216 0.15 -21.00 35.66
#